data_AF-A0A7V5RPX4-F1
#
_entry.id   AF-A0A7V5RPX4-F1
#
_cell.length_a   1.000
_cell.length_b   1.000
_cell.length_c   1.000
_cell.angle_alpha   90.00
_cell.angle_beta   90.00
_cell.angle_gamma   90.00
#
_symmetry.space_group_name_H-M   'P 1'
#
loop_
_entity.id
_entity.type
_entity.pdbx_description
1 polymer ?
#
loop_
_entity_poly.entity_id
_entity_poly.type
_entity_poly.pdbx_seq_one_letter_code
_entity_poly.pdbx_strand_id
1 'polypeptide(L)' 'MDTYQLIEQALTFIEQRQRHQPSLEEIAAHLRISPFHLQRTFKEWVGISPKRFLQFLTINNARALLRESRTVLEAAWGSG' A
#
# COMPACT_ATOMS: atom_id res chain seq x y z
N MET A 1 12.69 10.29 -16.09
CA MET A 1 11.43 9.70 -15.62
C MET A 1 10.48 10.86 -15.36
N ASP A 2 9.30 10.87 -15.98
CA ASP A 2 8.28 11.85 -15.66
C ASP A 2 7.81 11.65 -14.20
N THR A 3 7.44 12.73 -13.52
CA THR A 3 6.90 12.67 -12.15
C THR A 3 5.65 11.80 -12.09
N TYR A 4 4.79 11.84 -13.11
CA TYR A 4 3.61 10.97 -13.19
C TYR A 4 4.02 9.48 -13.15
N GLN A 5 4.97 9.10 -14.01
CA GLN A 5 5.46 7.72 -14.10
C GLN A 5 6.14 7.27 -12.80
N LEU A 6 6.83 8.19 -12.11
CA LEU A 6 7.47 7.92 -10.82
C LEU A 6 6.44 7.54 -9.76
N ILE A 7 5.34 8.29 -9.70
CA ILE A 7 4.26 8.03 -8.75
C ILE A 7 3.50 6.76 -9.10
N GLU A 8 3.20 6.53 -10.38
CA GLU A 8 2.55 5.30 -10.84
C GLU A 8 3.35 4.04 -10.45
N GLN A 9 4.67 4.05 -10.67
CA GLN A 9 5.52 2.94 -10.30
C GLN A 9 5.64 2.77 -8.77
N ALA A 10 5.70 3.88 -8.02
CA ALA A 10 5.71 3.83 -6.56
C ALA A 10 4.41 3.21 -6.00
N LEU A 11 3.25 3.63 -6.51
CA LEU A 11 1.94 3.10 -6.12
C LEU A 11 1.82 1.61 -6.45
N THR A 12 2.18 1.22 -7.68
CA THR A 12 2.18 -0.17 -8.13
C THR A 12 3.04 -1.05 -7.23
N PHE A 13 4.26 -0.59 -6.90
CA PHE A 13 5.16 -1.33 -6.02
C PHE A 13 4.59 -1.50 -4.61
N ILE A 14 4.00 -0.42 -4.06
CA ILE A 14 3.36 -0.45 -2.75
C ILE A 14 2.19 -1.43 -2.74
N GLU A 15 1.31 -1.41 -3.74
CA GLU A 15 0.13 -2.27 -3.81
C GLU A 15 0.50 -3.77 -3.90
N GLN A 16 1.51 -4.10 -4.72
CA GLN A 16 1.99 -5.46 -4.89
C GLN A 16 2.66 -6.02 -3.62
N ARG A 17 3.31 -5.16 -2.83
CA ARG A 17 4.09 -5.55 -1.66
C ARG A 17 3.49 -5.14 -0.33
N GLN A 18 2.27 -4.59 -0.31
CA GLN A 18 1.63 -4.06 0.90
C GLN A 18 1.64 -5.03 2.09
N ARG A 19 1.51 -6.35 1.84
CA ARG A 19 1.58 -7.40 2.88
C ARG A 19 2.90 -7.43 3.63
N HIS A 20 4.00 -7.08 2.97
CA HIS A 20 5.34 -7.03 3.56
C HIS A 20 5.65 -5.66 4.18
N GLN A 21 4.75 -4.68 4.06
CA GLN A 21 4.93 -3.30 4.53
C GLN A 21 6.29 -2.70 4.15
N PRO A 22 6.59 -2.56 2.85
CA PRO A 22 7.87 -2.04 2.39
C PRO A 22 8.15 -0.65 2.98
N SER A 23 9.38 -0.45 3.40
CA SER A 23 9.89 0.83 3.87
C SER A 23 10.01 1.85 2.74
N LEU A 24 10.13 3.13 3.08
CA LEU A 24 10.37 4.20 2.11
C LEU A 24 11.68 3.96 1.35
N GLU A 25 12.69 3.44 2.05
CA GLU A 25 14.01 3.11 1.55
C GLU A 25 13.95 1.99 0.51
N GLU A 26 13.15 0.94 0.73
CA GLU A 26 12.97 -0.14 -0.23
C GLU A 26 12.26 0.32 -1.50
N ILE A 27 11.23 1.17 -1.37
CA ILE A 27 10.53 1.74 -2.53
C ILE A 27 11.48 2.63 -3.32
N ALA A 28 12.25 3.49 -2.63
CA ALA A 28 13.21 4.39 -3.26
C ALA A 28 14.35 3.63 -3.94
N ALA A 29 14.85 2.55 -3.32
CA ALA A 29 15.87 1.68 -3.89
C ALA A 29 15.37 0.97 -5.16
N HIS A 30 14.12 0.50 -5.15
CA HIS A 30 13.49 -0.11 -6.33
C HIS A 30 13.41 0.88 -7.50
N LEU A 31 13.04 2.13 -7.21
CA LEU A 31 12.93 3.21 -8.19
C LEU A 31 14.27 3.91 -8.51
N ARG A 32 15.36 3.50 -7.85
CA ARG A 32 16.71 4.09 -7.98
C ARG A 32 16.76 5.59 -7.72
N ILE A 33 16.02 6.07 -6.73
CA ILE A 33 15.98 7.49 -6.31
C ILE A 33 16.26 7.61 -4.82
N SER A 34 16.51 8.84 -4.35
CA SER A 34 16.67 9.06 -2.93
C SER A 34 15.33 8.94 -2.19
N PRO A 35 15.30 8.40 -0.95
CA PRO A 35 14.11 8.36 -0.12
C PRO A 35 13.47 9.74 0.09
N PHE A 36 14.31 10.78 0.24
CA PHE A 36 13.85 12.15 0.40
C PHE A 36 13.09 12.66 -0.83
N HIS A 37 13.63 12.42 -2.03
CA HIS A 37 12.97 12.81 -3.28
C HIS A 37 11.64 12.08 -3.44
N LEU A 38 11.62 10.75 -3.23
CA LEU A 38 10.40 9.96 -3.26
C LEU A 38 9.35 10.51 -2.28
N GLN A 39 9.72 10.74 -1.02
CA GLN A 39 8.79 11.23 -0.01
C GLN A 39 8.16 12.57 -0.40
N ARG A 40 8.99 13.52 -0.87
CA ARG A 40 8.53 14.85 -1.26
C ARG A 40 7.57 14.76 -2.44
N THR A 41 8.00 14.12 -3.52
CA THR A 41 7.24 14.01 -4.76
C THR A 41 5.94 13.24 -4.55
N PHE A 42 5.97 12.16 -3.76
CA PHE A 42 4.77 11.39 -3.42
C PHE A 42 3.77 12.22 -2.61
N LYS A 43 4.24 13.03 -1.65
CA LYS A 43 3.35 13.91 -0.89
C LYS A 43 2.76 15.02 -1.76
N GLU A 44 3.54 15.59 -2.68
CA GLU A 44 3.07 16.64 -3.60
C GLU A 44 1.98 16.13 -4.55
N TRP A 45 2.07 14.87 -5.00
CA TRP A 45 1.11 14.27 -5.93
C TRP A 45 -0.07 13.56 -5.26
N VAL A 46 0.19 12.76 -4.22
CA VAL A 46 -0.82 11.91 -3.56
C VAL A 46 -1.44 12.61 -2.34
N GLY A 47 -0.84 13.70 -1.87
CA GLY A 47 -1.32 14.48 -0.72
C GLY A 47 -0.94 13.91 0.65
N ILE A 48 -0.48 12.65 0.72
CA ILE A 48 -0.02 11.98 1.95
C ILE A 48 1.33 11.31 1.73
N SER A 49 2.02 10.91 2.81
CA SER A 49 3.29 10.19 2.70
C SER A 49 3.10 8.72 2.31
N PRO A 50 4.12 8.08 1.69
CA PRO A 50 4.07 6.65 1.36
C PRO A 50 3.71 5.76 2.56
N LYS A 51 4.27 6.06 3.74
CA LYS A 51 3.98 5.33 4.98
C LYS A 51 2.50 5.42 5.39
N ARG A 52 1.89 6.61 5.30
CA ARG A 52 0.46 6.77 5.58
C ARG A 52 -0.39 6.04 4.55
N PHE A 53 -0.02 6.11 3.28
CA PHE A 53 -0.72 5.39 2.21
C PHE A 53 -0.70 3.86 2.44
N LEU A 54 0.46 3.29 2.77
CA LEU A 54 0.60 1.89 3.21
C LEU A 54 -0.31 1.55 4.39
N GLN A 55 -0.37 2.41 5.42
CA GLN A 55 -1.26 2.19 6.56
C GLN A 55 -2.74 2.17 6.15
N PHE A 56 -3.16 3.07 5.25
CA PHE A 56 -4.53 3.08 4.72
C PHE A 56 -4.85 1.81 3.95
N LEU A 57 -3.94 1.34 3.10
CA LEU A 57 -4.11 0.07 2.39
C LEU A 57 -4.25 -1.09 3.37
N THR A 58 -3.38 -1.18 4.36
CA THR A 58 -3.42 -2.24 5.39
C THR A 58 -4.74 -2.23 6.17
N ILE A 59 -5.26 -1.06 6.56
CA ILE A 59 -6.54 -0.95 7.27
C ILE A 59 -7.70 -1.40 6.37
N ASN A 60 -7.72 -0.96 5.10
CA ASN A 60 -8.76 -1.36 4.17
C ASN A 60 -8.71 -2.87 3.90
N ASN A 61 -7.52 -3.44 3.74
CA ASN A 61 -7.33 -4.88 3.59
C ASN A 61 -7.74 -5.65 4.85
N ALA A 62 -7.36 -5.17 6.04
CA ALA A 62 -7.78 -5.77 7.31
C ALA A 62 -9.30 -5.76 7.48
N ARG A 63 -9.98 -4.67 7.08
CA ARG A 63 -11.45 -4.61 7.08
C ARG A 63 -12.08 -5.57 6.08
N ALA A 64 -11.48 -5.73 4.89
CA ALA A 64 -11.94 -6.71 3.90
C ALA A 64 -11.76 -8.15 4.41
N LEU A 65 -10.59 -8.49 4.94
CA LEU A 65 -10.28 -9.81 5.51
C LEU A 65 -11.15 -10.15 6.72
N LEU A 66 -11.45 -9.17 7.59
CA LEU A 66 -12.38 -9.36 8.71
C LEU A 66 -13.82 -9.60 8.25
N ARG A 67 -14.25 -8.94 7.16
CA ARG A 67 -15.57 -9.21 6.55
C ARG A 67 -15.64 -10.59 5.92
N GLU A 68 -14.61 -10.96 5.15
CA GLU A 68 -14.50 -12.26 4.49
C GLU A 68 -14.44 -13.41 5.53
N SER A 69 -13.65 -13.24 6.58
CA SER A 69 -13.53 -14.21 7.67
C SER A 69 -14.85 -14.39 8.43
N ARG A 70 -15.64 -13.31 8.64
CA ARG A 70 -16.99 -13.42 9.19
C ARG A 70 -17.92 -14.20 8.26
N THR A 71 -17.91 -13.94 6.95
CA THR A 71 -18.77 -14.65 6.01
C THR A 71 -18.45 -16.14 5.89
N VAL A 72 -17.16 -16.52 5.93
CA VAL A 72 -16.74 -17.93 5.94
C VAL A 72 -17.15 -18.60 7.26
N LEU A 73 -16.99 -17.91 8.38
CA LEU A 73 -17.35 -18.41 9.70
C LEU A 73 -18.87 -18.57 9.86
N GLU A 74 -19.67 -17.63 9.36
CA GLU A 74 -21.14 -17.71 9.31
C GLU A 74 -21.61 -18.85 8.39
N ALA A 75 -20.98 -19.02 7.23
CA ALA A 75 -21.29 -20.14 6.34
C ALA A 75 -20.97 -21.50 6.98
N ALA A 76 -19.87 -21.60 7.74
CA ALA A 76 -19.50 -22.81 8.48
C ALA A 76 -20.45 -23.12 9.65
N TRP A 77 -21.01 -22.08 10.31
CA TRP A 77 -21.99 -22.28 11.39
C TRP A 77 -23.42 -22.54 10.91
N GLY A 78 -23.80 -22.00 9.75
CA GLY A 78 -25.15 -22.17 9.18
C GLY A 78 -25.41 -23.50 8.49
N SER A 79 -24.38 -24.34 8.30
CA SER A 79 -24.50 -25.67 7.69
C SER A 79 -24.56 -26.83 8.70
N GLY A 80 -24.77 -26.53 9.99
CA GLY A 80 -24.92 -27.50 11.08
C GLY A 80 -26.38 -27.76 11.46
#